data_AF-H9LT53-F1
#
_entry.id   AF-H9LT53-F1
#
_cell.length_a   1.000
_cell.length_b   1.000
_cell.length_c   1.000
_cell.angle_alpha   90.00
_cell.angle_beta   90.00
_cell.angle_gamma   90.00
#
_symmetry.space_group_name_H-M   'P 1'
#
loop_
_entity.id
_entity.type
_entity.pdbx_description
1 polymer ?
#
loop_
_entity_poly.entity_id
_entity_poly.type
_entity_poly.pdbx_seq_one_letter_code
_entity_poly.pdbx_strand_id
1 'polypeptide(L)' 'MSAYELIEYLGFNINLILLDYNGLILQKENWTTVFLEPNDQLEIITLAGGG' A
#
# COMPACT_ATOMS: atom_id res chain seq x y z
N MET A 1 0.88 -12.33 4.22
CA MET A 1 0.11 -11.14 4.63
C MET A 1 -0.17 -10.35 3.37
N SER A 2 -1.42 -9.97 3.13
CA SER A 2 -1.76 -9.14 1.99
C SER A 2 -1.27 -7.70 2.19
N ALA A 3 -1.16 -6.94 1.11
CA ALA A 3 -0.85 -5.51 1.20
C ALA A 3 -1.89 -4.79 2.08
N TYR A 4 -3.18 -5.11 1.93
CA TYR A 4 -4.26 -4.55 2.75
C TYR A 4 -4.06 -4.83 4.25
N GLU A 5 -3.80 -6.09 4.62
CA GLU A 5 -3.58 -6.48 6.03
C GLU A 5 -2.39 -5.74 6.64
N LEU A 6 -1.30 -5.56 5.88
CA LEU A 6 -0.15 -4.80 6.35
C LEU A 6 -0.50 -3.33 6.60
N ILE A 7 -1.21 -2.69 5.67
CA ILE A 7 -1.62 -1.29 5.81
C ILE A 7 -2.56 -1.08 7.00
N GLU A 8 -3.51 -1.99 7.18
CA GLU A 8 -4.42 -1.99 8.33
C GLU A 8 -3.64 -2.17 9.64
N TYR A 9 -2.69 -3.12 9.69
CA TYR A 9 -1.82 -3.34 10.83
C TYR A 9 -0.96 -2.12 11.18
N LEU A 10 -0.45 -1.41 10.17
CA LEU A 10 0.34 -0.19 10.36
C LEU A 10 -0.51 1.03 10.75
N GLY A 11 -1.85 0.93 10.68
CA GLY A 11 -2.77 1.99 11.10
C GLY A 11 -2.89 3.16 10.11
N PHE A 12 -2.56 2.95 8.83
CA PHE A 12 -2.74 3.98 7.81
C PHE A 12 -4.20 4.10 7.37
N ASN A 13 -4.63 5.34 7.12
CA ASN A 13 -5.94 5.57 6.50
C ASN A 13 -5.88 5.20 5.00
N ILE A 14 -6.46 4.06 4.63
CA ILE A 14 -6.50 3.54 3.26
C ILE A 14 -7.08 4.53 2.23
N ASN A 15 -7.85 5.52 2.68
CA ASN A 15 -8.45 6.53 1.79
C ASN A 15 -7.49 7.67 1.43
N LEU A 16 -6.36 7.80 2.14
CA LEU A 16 -5.41 8.90 1.99
C LEU A 16 -4.04 8.48 1.44
N ILE A 17 -3.91 7.21 1.06
CA ILE A 17 -2.65 6.64 0.58
C ILE A 17 -2.81 5.97 -0.78
N LEU A 18 -1.68 5.87 -1.48
CA LEU A 18 -1.44 4.99 -2.62
C LEU A 18 -0.35 3.98 -2.24
N LEU A 19 -0.41 2.80 -2.84
CA LEU A 19 0.65 1.80 -2.72
C LEU A 19 1.39 1.70 -4.04
N ASP A 20 2.71 1.79 -3.99
CA ASP A 20 3.61 1.35 -5.05
C ASP A 20 4.19 -0.01 -4.65
N TYR A 21 4.03 -0.99 -5.51
CA TYR A 21 4.53 -2.35 -5.33
C TYR A 21 5.54 -2.68 -6.43
N ASN A 22 6.80 -2.84 -6.03
CA ASN A 22 7.93 -3.13 -6.93
C ASN A 22 8.07 -2.14 -8.10
N GLY A 23 7.79 -0.85 -7.86
CA GLY A 23 7.92 0.22 -8.85
C GLY A 23 6.66 0.46 -9.68
N LEU A 24 5.52 -0.12 -9.30
CA LEU A 24 4.24 0.02 -9.99
C LEU A 24 3.11 0.33 -9.00
N ILE A 25 2.28 1.32 -9.34
CA ILE A 25 1.09 1.64 -8.54
C ILE A 25 0.13 0.45 -8.50
N LEU A 26 -0.07 -0.07 -7.30
CA LEU A 26 -0.96 -1.17 -7.02
C LEU A 26 -2.40 -0.67 -6.91
N GLN A 27 -3.24 -1.10 -7.85
CA GLN A 27 -4.67 -0.78 -7.86
C GLN A 27 -5.36 -1.26 -6.58
N LYS A 28 -6.27 -0.46 -6.03
CA LYS A 28 -6.91 -0.72 -4.72
C LYS A 28 -7.64 -2.06 -4.67
N GLU A 29 -8.23 -2.48 -5.79
CA GLU A 29 -8.96 -3.75 -5.91
C GLU A 29 -8.03 -4.96 -5.71
N ASN A 30 -6.72 -4.78 -5.90
CA ASN A 30 -5.71 -5.82 -5.76
C ASN A 30 -5.07 -5.87 -4.36
N TRP A 31 -5.37 -4.94 -3.45
CA TRP A 31 -4.66 -4.87 -2.15
C TRP A 31 -4.91 -6.08 -1.26
N THR A 32 -6.09 -6.71 -1.39
CA THR A 32 -6.46 -7.91 -0.62
C THR A 32 -6.00 -9.20 -1.29
N THR A 33 -5.61 -9.16 -2.58
CA THR A 33 -5.24 -10.34 -3.37
C THR A 33 -3.75 -10.42 -3.65
N VAL A 34 -3.00 -9.32 -3.52
CA VAL A 34 -1.54 -9.31 -3.55
C VAL A 34 -0.99 -9.64 -2.17
N PHE A 35 -0.26 -10.75 -2.09
CA PHE A 35 0.46 -11.19 -0.90
C PHE A 35 1.92 -10.76 -1.00
N LEU A 36 2.42 -10.15 0.07
CA LEU A 36 3.80 -9.66 0.14
C LEU A 36 4.75 -10.81 0.47
N GLU A 37 5.82 -10.93 -0.31
CA GLU A 37 6.87 -11.92 -0.16
C GLU A 37 8.19 -11.28 0.30
N PRO A 38 9.12 -12.07 0.85
CA PRO A 38 10.45 -11.57 1.18
C PRO A 38 11.13 -10.93 -0.04
N ASN A 39 11.74 -9.76 0.19
CA ASN A 39 12.41 -8.91 -0.82
C ASN A 39 11.49 -8.09 -1.74
N ASP A 40 10.18 -8.14 -1.57
CA ASP A 40 9.30 -7.16 -2.22
C ASP A 40 9.51 -5.75 -1.64
N GLN A 41 9.40 -4.75 -2.50
CA GLN A 41 9.38 -3.34 -2.12
C GLN A 41 7.94 -2.84 -2.17
N LEU A 42 7.45 -2.38 -1.01
CA LEU A 42 6.16 -1.71 -0.89
C LEU A 42 6.40 -0.28 -0.38
N GLU A 43 6.05 0.72 -1.18
CA GLU A 43 6.11 2.12 -0.77
C GLU A 43 4.69 2.66 -0.51
N ILE A 44 4.55 3.34 0.64
CA ILE A 44 3.30 3.98 1.04
C ILE A 44 3.42 5.47 0.71
N ILE A 45 2.63 5.92 -0.26
CA ILE A 45 2.65 7.31 -0.71
C ILE A 45 1.44 8.03 -0.11
N THR A 46 1.68 9.01 0.74
CA THR A 46 0.63 9.87 1.33
C THR A 46 0.52 11.18 0.56
N LEU A 47 -0.70 11.65 0.32
CA LEU A 47 -0.92 13.01 -0.17
C LEU A 47 -0.70 14.02 0.97
N ALA A 48 0.47 14.66 0.99
CA ALA A 48 0.72 15.78 1.91
C ALA A 48 0.09 17.06 1.33
N GLY A 49 -1.13 17.36 1.75
CA GLY A 49 -1.80 18.62 1.41
C GLY A 49 -1.20 19.79 2.18
N GLY A 50 -0.15 20.40 1.63
CA GLY A 50 0.29 21.75 1.98
C GLY A 50 0.25 22.56 0.70
N GLY A 51 -0.70 23.50 0.60
CA GLY A 51 -0.74 24.45 -0.52
C GLY A 51 0.54 25.27 -0.64
#